data_AF-M9QJB9-F1
#
_entry.id   AF-M9QJB9-F1
#
_cell.length_a   1.000
_cell.length_b   1.000
_cell.length_c   1.000
_cell.angle_alpha   90.00
_cell.angle_beta   90.00
_cell.angle_gamma   90.00
#
_symmetry.space_group_name_H-M   'P 1'
#
loop_
_entity.id
_entity.type
_entity.pdbx_description
1 polymer ?
#
loop_
_entity_poly.entity_id
_entity_poly.type
_entity_poly.pdbx_seq_one_letter_code
_entity_poly.pdbx_strand_id
1 'polypeptide(L)'
;VSSPCPFYWSSYGYGVLRNTWQPGDYDFGSKSIEHITTSHNEKGFDAFIFINQKPSDILCDYYELTGKPGIMPEYAYYEAHLNAFNRDYWVEVDDDTPGAILIDGSYYKSYKPNEIGDKTGILESLNGNDDNYKFS
;
A
#
# COMPACT_ATOMS: atom_id res chain seq x y z
N VAL A 1 -1.24 -2.70 -3.02
CA VAL A 1 -0.08 -3.62 -2.93
C VAL A 1 -0.35 -4.61 -1.82
N SER A 2 -0.18 -5.92 -2.06
CA SER A 2 -0.14 -6.92 -0.98
C SER A 2 1.25 -6.92 -0.35
N SER A 3 1.34 -7.05 0.97
CA SER A 3 2.60 -7.15 1.72
C SER A 3 2.67 -8.52 2.40
N PRO A 4 3.24 -9.55 1.72
CA PRO A 4 3.31 -10.90 2.29
C PRO A 4 4.29 -10.96 3.46
N CYS A 5 4.01 -11.82 4.44
CA CYS A 5 4.88 -12.08 5.58
C CYS A 5 4.93 -13.59 5.83
N PRO A 6 6.11 -14.23 5.89
CA PRO A 6 6.25 -15.68 6.09
C PRO A 6 6.06 -16.08 7.57
N PHE A 7 5.03 -15.53 8.20
CA PHE A 7 4.69 -15.71 9.61
C PHE A 7 3.20 -16.03 9.73
N TYR A 8 2.87 -17.06 10.50
CA TYR A 8 1.51 -17.35 10.93
C TYR A 8 1.50 -17.72 12.41
N TRP A 9 0.32 -17.73 13.02
CA TRP A 9 0.14 -18.19 14.39
C TRP A 9 -1.19 -18.93 14.56
N SER A 10 -1.30 -19.66 15.67
CA SER A 10 -2.41 -20.54 15.98
C SER A 10 -3.01 -20.22 17.34
N SER A 11 -4.34 -20.34 17.46
CA SER A 11 -5.06 -20.27 18.73
C SER A 11 -4.68 -21.39 19.71
N TYR A 12 -3.95 -22.42 19.26
CA TYR A 12 -3.35 -23.43 20.12
C TYR A 12 -2.08 -22.96 20.85
N GLY A 13 -1.70 -21.68 20.67
CA GLY A 13 -0.65 -21.05 21.46
C GLY A 13 0.74 -21.18 20.86
N TYR A 14 0.85 -21.13 19.53
CA TYR A 14 2.14 -21.07 18.87
C TYR A 14 2.16 -20.15 17.65
N GLY A 15 3.30 -19.55 17.37
CA GLY A 15 3.61 -18.83 16.12
C GLY A 15 4.75 -19.50 15.38
N VAL A 16 4.78 -19.39 14.05
CA VAL A 16 5.85 -19.93 13.21
C VAL A 16 6.28 -18.86 12.22
N LEU A 17 7.57 -18.54 12.23
CA LEU A 17 8.23 -17.73 11.21
C LEU A 17 9.12 -18.63 10.36
N ARG A 18 8.90 -18.65 9.04
CA ARG A 18 9.78 -19.31 8.08
C ARG A 18 10.96 -18.39 7.77
N ASN A 19 12.18 -18.83 8.09
CA ASN A 19 13.39 -18.05 7.87
C ASN A 19 13.89 -18.20 6.43
N THR A 20 13.11 -17.66 5.49
CA THR A 20 13.37 -17.81 4.06
C THR A 20 12.93 -16.57 3.29
N TRP A 21 13.56 -16.36 2.14
CA TRP A 21 13.20 -15.32 1.18
C TRP A 21 12.38 -15.88 0.01
N GLN A 22 12.15 -17.19 -0.02
CA GLN A 22 11.43 -17.84 -1.11
C GLN A 22 9.91 -17.70 -0.93
N PRO A 23 9.13 -17.60 -2.02
CA PRO A 23 7.68 -17.60 -1.92
C PRO A 23 7.17 -18.91 -1.33
N GLY A 24 6.02 -18.85 -0.68
CA GLY A 24 5.39 -19.98 -0.03
C GLY A 24 3.87 -19.95 -0.12
N ASP A 25 3.27 -21.07 0.28
CA ASP A 25 1.82 -21.29 0.31
C ASP A 25 1.45 -22.00 1.62
N TYR A 26 0.48 -21.42 2.33
CA TYR A 26 -0.03 -21.92 3.60
C TYR A 26 -1.50 -22.33 3.43
N ASP A 27 -1.74 -23.64 3.40
CA ASP A 27 -3.06 -24.26 3.34
C ASP A 27 -3.48 -24.71 4.74
N PHE A 28 -4.40 -23.97 5.35
CA PHE A 28 -4.95 -24.25 6.69
C PHE A 28 -6.19 -25.17 6.65
N GLY A 29 -6.23 -26.10 5.70
CA GLY A 29 -7.26 -27.14 5.61
C GLY A 29 -8.34 -26.85 4.57
N SER A 30 -8.00 -26.17 3.47
CA SER A 30 -8.91 -25.88 2.35
C SER A 30 -9.47 -27.16 1.69
N LYS A 31 -8.71 -28.25 1.70
CA LYS A 31 -9.12 -29.57 1.19
C LYS A 31 -9.57 -30.54 2.27
N SER A 32 -8.97 -30.47 3.46
CA SER A 32 -9.35 -31.28 4.63
C SER A 32 -8.92 -30.55 5.90
N ILE A 33 -9.84 -30.38 6.85
CA ILE A 33 -9.57 -29.69 8.12
C ILE A 33 -8.58 -30.45 9.02
N GLU A 34 -8.32 -31.73 8.74
CA GLU A 34 -7.38 -32.57 9.49
C GLU A 34 -5.91 -32.31 9.12
N HIS A 35 -5.66 -31.58 8.02
CA HIS A 35 -4.31 -31.37 7.49
C HIS A 35 -4.03 -29.89 7.26
N ILE A 36 -2.93 -29.43 7.85
CA ILE A 36 -2.35 -28.11 7.59
C ILE A 36 -1.05 -28.33 6.82
N THR A 37 -0.87 -27.62 5.71
CA THR A 37 0.36 -27.64 4.93
C THR A 37 0.93 -26.23 4.85
N THR A 38 2.18 -26.06 5.26
CA THR A 38 2.94 -24.83 5.02
C THR A 38 4.18 -25.17 4.24
N SER A 39 4.37 -24.51 3.10
CA SER A 39 5.47 -24.81 2.18
C SER A 39 6.11 -23.55 1.63
N HIS A 40 7.40 -23.64 1.32
CA HIS A 40 8.16 -22.61 0.61
C HIS A 40 8.97 -23.28 -0.50
N ASN A 41 9.22 -22.54 -1.59
CA ASN A 41 9.95 -23.06 -2.75
C ASN A 41 11.46 -23.12 -2.50
N GLU A 42 11.88 -24.04 -1.64
CA GLU A 42 13.27 -24.21 -1.23
C GLU A 42 13.58 -25.69 -0.92
N LYS A 43 14.88 -26.01 -0.87
CA LYS A 43 15.36 -27.36 -0.53
C LYS A 43 15.57 -27.56 0.97
N GLY A 44 15.73 -26.47 1.72
CA GLY A 44 15.98 -26.49 3.15
C GLY A 44 14.72 -26.24 3.97
N PHE A 45 14.76 -26.58 5.26
CA PHE A 45 13.70 -26.20 6.19
C PHE A 45 14.32 -25.46 7.38
N ASP A 46 14.05 -24.15 7.48
CA ASP A 46 14.47 -23.32 8.60
C ASP A 46 13.28 -22.50 9.13
N ALA A 47 13.03 -22.57 10.44
CA ALA A 47 11.88 -21.95 11.08
C ALA A 47 12.13 -21.62 12.55
N PHE A 48 11.55 -20.51 12.99
CA PHE A 48 11.43 -20.16 14.41
C PHE A 48 10.00 -20.47 14.87
N ILE A 49 9.88 -21.13 16.03
CA ILE A 49 8.60 -21.47 16.65
C ILE A 49 8.51 -20.76 18.00
N PHE A 50 7.49 -19.93 18.17
CA PHE A 50 7.19 -19.21 19.40
C PHE A 50 6.05 -19.93 20.13
N ILE A 51 6.16 -20.17 21.44
CA ILE A 51 5.14 -20.89 22.22
C ILE A 51 4.63 -19.99 23.33
N ASN A 52 3.36 -19.58 23.24
CA ASN A 52 2.78 -18.63 24.16
C ASN A 52 1.24 -18.76 24.22
N GLN A 53 0.65 -18.56 25.39
CA GLN A 53 -0.80 -18.73 25.57
C GLN A 53 -1.62 -17.58 24.99
N LYS A 54 -1.07 -16.35 25.01
CA LYS A 54 -1.78 -15.16 24.52
C LYS A 54 -1.23 -14.73 23.16
N PRO A 55 -2.11 -14.32 22.22
CA PRO A 55 -1.66 -13.77 20.93
C PRO A 55 -0.72 -12.56 21.06
N SER A 56 -0.91 -11.71 22.09
CA SER A 56 -0.02 -10.58 22.38
C SER A 56 1.42 -11.03 22.63
N ASP A 57 1.59 -12.14 23.33
CA ASP A 57 2.90 -12.63 23.76
C ASP A 57 3.61 -13.28 22.57
N ILE A 58 2.87 -13.98 21.69
CA ILE A 58 3.38 -14.46 20.39
C ILE A 58 3.89 -13.28 19.53
N LEU A 59 3.14 -12.18 19.48
CA LEU A 59 3.57 -10.99 18.74
C LEU A 59 4.79 -10.33 19.37
N CYS A 60 4.88 -10.28 20.71
CA CYS A 60 6.08 -9.80 21.41
C CYS A 60 7.32 -10.62 21.02
N ASP A 61 7.24 -11.95 21.02
CA ASP A 61 8.36 -12.81 20.60
C ASP A 61 8.74 -12.56 19.14
N TYR A 62 7.74 -12.45 18.24
CA TYR A 62 7.97 -12.14 16.84
C TYR A 62 8.68 -10.79 16.67
N TYR A 63 8.27 -9.75 17.40
CA TYR A 63 8.90 -8.43 17.36
C TYR A 63 10.29 -8.40 18.02
N GLU A 64 10.52 -9.20 19.06
CA GLU A 64 11.86 -9.36 19.64
C GLU A 64 12.83 -9.94 18.62
N LEU A 65 12.40 -10.94 17.85
CA LEU A 65 13.21 -11.56 16.82
C LEU A 65 13.37 -10.70 15.55
N THR A 66 12.29 -10.10 15.06
CA THR A 66 12.24 -9.46 13.72
C THR A 66 12.36 -7.94 13.74
N GLY A 67 12.28 -7.32 14.93
CA GLY A 67 12.31 -5.88 15.12
C GLY A 67 10.97 -5.34 15.61
N LYS A 68 11.04 -4.40 16.56
CA LYS A 68 9.86 -3.72 17.09
C LYS A 68 9.25 -2.80 16.02
N PRO A 69 7.91 -2.69 15.93
CA PRO A 69 7.27 -1.71 15.06
C PRO A 69 7.75 -0.29 15.36
N GLY A 70 8.02 0.48 14.29
CA GLY A 70 8.34 1.89 14.42
C GLY A 70 7.16 2.69 14.97
N ILE A 71 7.42 3.64 15.87
CA ILE A 71 6.42 4.61 16.29
C ILE A 71 6.39 5.73 15.27
N MET A 72 5.23 5.94 14.65
CA MET A 72 5.06 7.01 13.67
C MET A 72 4.99 8.38 14.39
N PRO A 73 5.47 9.48 13.79
CA PRO A 73 5.26 10.82 14.32
C PRO A 73 3.76 11.17 14.31
N GLU A 74 3.33 12.10 15.16
CA GLU A 74 1.91 12.43 15.36
C GLU A 74 1.19 12.79 14.05
N TYR A 75 1.83 13.54 13.14
CA TYR A 75 1.22 13.95 11.87
C TYR A 75 0.91 12.76 10.93
N ALA A 76 1.56 11.61 11.10
CA ALA A 76 1.33 10.43 10.26
C ALA A 76 0.03 9.68 10.60
N TYR A 77 -0.63 10.06 11.71
CA TYR A 77 -1.98 9.58 12.04
C TYR A 77 -3.09 10.44 11.43
N TYR A 78 -2.75 11.51 10.72
CA TYR A 78 -3.68 12.35 9.97
C TYR A 78 -3.76 11.90 8.51
N GLU A 79 -4.84 12.28 7.83
CA GLU A 79 -5.00 12.01 6.39
C GLU A 79 -3.93 12.72 5.56
N ALA A 80 -3.54 12.09 4.45
CA ALA A 80 -2.55 12.62 3.53
C ALA A 80 -3.19 12.89 2.16
N HIS A 81 -2.76 13.97 1.51
CA HIS A 81 -3.11 14.28 0.13
C HIS A 81 -1.88 14.03 -0.76
N LEU A 82 -1.98 13.07 -1.67
CA LEU A 82 -0.87 12.66 -2.53
C LEU A 82 -1.28 12.77 -4.00
N ASN A 83 -0.53 13.55 -4.76
CA ASN A 83 -0.63 13.62 -6.23
C ASN A 83 0.71 14.08 -6.82
N ALA A 84 0.81 14.16 -8.13
CA ALA A 84 1.86 14.91 -8.81
C ALA A 84 1.31 16.29 -9.19
N PHE A 85 1.95 17.37 -8.70
CA PHE A 85 1.60 18.77 -9.00
C PHE A 85 2.73 19.48 -9.77
N ASN A 86 3.55 18.73 -10.50
CA ASN A 86 4.72 19.24 -11.21
C ASN A 86 4.80 18.75 -12.66
N ARG A 87 3.67 18.35 -13.25
CA ARG A 87 3.70 17.65 -14.54
C ARG A 87 2.43 17.80 -15.37
N ASP A 88 1.26 17.59 -14.78
CA ASP A 88 0.06 17.41 -15.59
C ASP A 88 -0.53 18.79 -15.97
N TYR A 89 -1.37 18.80 -17.00
CA TYR A 89 -2.02 19.99 -17.53
C TYR A 89 -3.52 19.91 -17.32
N TRP A 90 -4.16 21.06 -17.07
CA TRP A 90 -5.60 21.19 -17.00
C TRP A 90 -6.14 21.95 -18.21
N VAL A 91 -7.08 21.34 -18.92
CA VAL A 91 -7.75 21.93 -20.09
C VAL A 91 -9.21 22.19 -19.73
N GLU A 92 -9.71 23.40 -19.99
CA GLU A 92 -11.13 23.74 -19.82
C GLU A 92 -11.98 22.99 -20.84
N VAL A 93 -13.10 22.40 -20.38
CA VAL A 93 -13.98 21.52 -21.16
C VAL A 93 -15.44 21.76 -20.80
N ASP A 94 -16.37 21.24 -21.60
CA ASP A 94 -17.80 21.25 -21.27
C ASP A 94 -18.12 20.30 -20.10
N ASP A 95 -19.23 20.56 -19.40
CA ASP A 95 -19.65 19.84 -18.19
C ASP A 95 -20.03 18.37 -18.46
N ASP A 96 -20.39 18.05 -19.69
CA ASP A 96 -20.70 16.71 -20.17
C ASP A 96 -19.45 15.88 -20.55
N THR A 97 -18.26 16.48 -20.51
CA THR A 97 -17.01 15.79 -20.86
C THR A 97 -16.68 14.70 -19.83
N PRO A 98 -16.48 13.43 -20.24
CA PRO A 98 -16.14 12.37 -19.30
C PRO A 98 -14.84 12.65 -18.53
N GLY A 99 -14.96 12.71 -17.20
CA GLY A 99 -13.87 13.04 -16.29
C GLY A 99 -13.64 14.53 -16.06
N ALA A 100 -14.57 15.40 -16.46
CA ALA A 100 -14.55 16.81 -16.12
C ALA A 100 -14.74 17.04 -14.61
N ILE A 101 -14.00 18.01 -14.06
CA ILE A 101 -14.01 18.39 -12.66
C ILE A 101 -14.32 19.89 -12.58
N LEU A 102 -15.31 20.25 -11.78
CA LEU A 102 -15.67 21.65 -11.53
C LEU A 102 -14.65 22.31 -10.59
N ILE A 103 -13.98 23.36 -11.06
CA ILE A 103 -13.02 24.17 -10.30
C ILE A 103 -13.34 25.64 -10.56
N ASP A 104 -13.63 26.41 -9.51
CA ASP A 104 -13.93 27.85 -9.58
C ASP A 104 -15.01 28.25 -10.61
N GLY A 105 -16.00 27.39 -10.84
CA GLY A 105 -17.13 27.67 -11.73
C GLY A 105 -16.95 27.24 -13.19
N SER A 106 -15.76 26.75 -13.57
CA SER A 106 -15.49 26.16 -14.89
C SER A 106 -15.14 24.67 -14.75
N TYR A 107 -15.38 23.90 -15.80
CA TYR A 107 -15.06 22.47 -15.85
C TYR A 107 -13.71 22.24 -16.50
N TYR A 108 -12.87 21.41 -15.88
CA TYR A 108 -11.53 21.09 -16.37
C TYR A 108 -11.29 19.59 -16.41
N LYS A 109 -10.41 19.16 -17.31
CA LYS A 109 -9.92 17.78 -17.37
C LYS A 109 -8.39 17.76 -17.36
N SER A 110 -7.82 16.86 -16.55
CA SER A 110 -6.37 16.69 -16.50
C SER A 110 -5.85 15.82 -17.65
N TYR A 111 -4.68 16.18 -18.15
CA TYR A 111 -3.95 15.49 -19.21
C TYR A 111 -2.48 15.38 -18.84
N LYS A 112 -1.89 14.20 -19.05
CA LYS A 112 -0.43 14.08 -19.01
C LYS A 112 0.18 14.83 -20.20
N PRO A 113 1.46 15.24 -20.12
CA PRO A 113 2.15 15.93 -21.22
C PRO A 113 2.08 15.21 -22.58
N ASN A 114 2.02 13.88 -22.60
CA ASN A 114 1.93 13.08 -23.83
C ASN A 114 0.48 12.85 -24.32
N GLU A 115 -0.54 13.26 -23.55
CA GLU A 115 -1.96 13.03 -23.85
C GLU A 115 -2.68 14.34 -24.24
N ILE A 116 -2.07 15.49 -23.97
CA ILE A 116 -2.67 16.81 -24.24
C ILE A 116 -2.85 17.08 -25.75
N GLY A 117 -1.90 16.63 -26.59
CA GLY A 117 -1.89 16.89 -28.03
C GLY A 117 -1.77 18.38 -28.34
N ASP A 118 -2.57 18.90 -29.27
CA ASP A 118 -2.58 20.31 -29.66
C ASP A 118 -3.45 21.20 -28.74
N LYS A 119 -3.98 20.67 -27.63
CA LYS A 119 -4.81 21.45 -26.71
C LYS A 119 -3.94 22.44 -25.96
N THR A 120 -4.49 23.64 -25.74
CA THR A 120 -3.90 24.60 -24.80
C THR A 120 -4.40 24.28 -23.40
N GLY A 121 -3.50 24.03 -22.46
CA GLY A 121 -3.81 23.73 -21.06
C GLY A 121 -2.91 24.51 -20.12
N ILE A 122 -3.32 24.56 -18.85
CA ILE A 122 -2.60 25.22 -17.77
C ILE A 122 -1.74 24.16 -17.07
N LEU A 123 -0.43 24.37 -17.06
CA LEU A 123 0.54 23.47 -16.42
C LEU A 123 0.41 23.57 -14.89
N GLU A 124 0.36 22.45 -14.19
CA GLU A 124 0.44 22.40 -12.73
C GLU A 124 1.81 22.86 -12.20
N SER A 125 1.82 23.44 -11.01
CA SER A 125 3.07 23.69 -10.27
C SER A 125 2.82 23.48 -8.77
N LEU A 126 3.87 23.24 -7.98
CA LEU A 126 3.69 23.05 -6.53
C LEU A 126 3.22 24.31 -5.80
N ASN A 127 3.56 25.50 -6.33
CA ASN A 127 3.46 26.76 -5.60
C ASN A 127 2.49 27.77 -6.22
N GLY A 128 1.95 27.50 -7.41
CA GLY A 128 1.01 28.40 -8.07
C GLY A 128 1.62 29.68 -8.65
N ASN A 129 2.91 29.68 -9.01
CA ASN A 129 3.66 30.89 -9.35
C ASN A 129 3.46 31.37 -10.80
N ASP A 130 2.82 30.58 -11.67
CA ASP A 130 2.69 30.84 -13.11
C ASP A 130 1.22 31.08 -13.51
N ASP A 131 0.51 31.89 -12.71
CA ASP A 131 -0.94 32.17 -12.85
C ASP A 131 -1.82 30.89 -12.84
N ASN A 132 -1.38 29.86 -12.11
CA ASN A 132 -1.94 28.51 -12.08
C ASN A 132 -2.33 28.02 -10.68
N TYR A 133 -2.56 28.94 -9.72
CA TYR A 133 -2.80 28.63 -8.30
C TYR A 133 -3.90 27.59 -8.03
N LYS A 134 -4.96 27.55 -8.85
CA LYS A 134 -6.06 26.57 -8.72
C LYS A 134 -5.68 25.13 -9.11
N PHE A 135 -4.49 24.94 -9.68
CA PHE A 135 -3.93 23.64 -10.08
C PHE A 135 -2.60 23.37 -9.36
N SER A 136 -2.46 23.89 -8.15
CA SER A 136 -1.29 23.74 -7.26
C SER A 136 -1.68 23.06 -5.96
#